data_AF-A0A950TF95-F1
#
_entry.id   AF-A0A950TF95-F1
#
_cell.length_a   1.000
_cell.length_b   1.000
_cell.length_c   1.000
_cell.angle_alpha   90.00
_cell.angle_beta   90.00
_cell.angle_gamma   90.00
#
_symmetry.space_group_name_H-M   'P 1'
#
loop_
_entity.id
_entity.type
_entity.pdbx_description
1 polymer ?
#
loop_
_entity_poly.entity_id
_entity_poly.type
_entity_poly.pdbx_seq_one_letter_code
_entity_poly.pdbx_strand_id
1 'polypeptide(L)' 'GLVHFSLDGIPADDLTEKLYERGIIVRAIPGTSLIRVSTGFYNTEKEIDQMIETVRAVRMGKKS' A
#
# COMPACT_ATOMS: atom_id res chain seq x y z
N GLY A 1 13.24 6.04 -0.74
CA GLY A 1 12.79 6.75 0.48
C GLY A 1 11.99 5.82 1.37
N LEU A 2 11.58 6.31 2.54
CA LEU A 2 10.78 5.55 3.51
C LEU A 2 9.54 6.34 3.87
N VAL A 3 8.36 5.76 3.64
CA VAL A 3 7.07 6.39 3.93
C VAL A 3 6.22 5.43 4.76
N HIS A 4 5.55 5.97 5.77
CA HIS A 4 4.53 5.26 6.53
C HIS A 4 3.20 5.97 6.33
N PHE A 5 2.13 5.21 6.07
CA PHE A 5 0.79 5.77 5.95
C PHE A 5 -0.27 4.76 6.40
N SER A 6 -1.47 5.27 6.69
CA SER A 6 -2.69 4.49 6.92
C SER A 6 -3.73 4.86 5.87
N LEU A 7 -4.71 3.97 5.66
CA LEU A 7 -5.85 4.24 4.81
C LEU A 7 -7.12 4.13 5.63
N ASP A 8 -7.88 5.23 5.74
CA ASP A 8 -9.06 5.28 6.60
C ASP A 8 -10.07 4.18 6.25
N GLY A 9 -10.53 3.51 7.31
CA GLY A 9 -11.47 2.40 7.20
C GLY A 9 -10.86 1.12 6.62
N ILE A 10 -9.58 1.04 6.29
CA ILE A 10 -8.96 -0.18 5.75
C ILE A 10 -7.80 -0.63 6.66
N PRO A 11 -7.88 -1.84 7.25
CA PRO A 11 -6.78 -2.40 8.04
C PRO A 11 -5.48 -2.51 7.23
N ALA A 12 -4.35 -2.31 7.89
CA ALA A 12 -3.03 -2.34 7.23
C ALA A 12 -2.70 -3.72 6.65
N ASP A 13 -3.11 -4.80 7.32
CA ASP A 13 -2.89 -6.17 6.86
C ASP A 13 -3.71 -6.44 5.58
N ASP A 14 -5.00 -6.10 5.56
CA ASP A 14 -5.87 -6.22 4.39
C ASP A 14 -5.33 -5.45 3.17
N LEU A 15 -4.85 -4.22 3.37
CA LEU A 15 -4.28 -3.42 2.28
C LEU A 15 -2.93 -3.98 1.82
N THR A 16 -2.12 -4.53 2.73
CA THR A 16 -0.87 -5.21 2.40
C THR A 16 -1.14 -6.45 1.53
N GLU A 17 -2.14 -7.24 1.86
CA GLU A 17 -2.56 -8.42 1.08
C GLU A 17 -3.02 -8.01 -0.34
N LYS A 18 -3.87 -6.99 -0.46
CA LYS A 18 -4.34 -6.49 -1.76
C LYS A 18 -3.25 -5.91 -2.65
N LEU A 19 -2.22 -5.30 -2.05
CA LEU A 19 -1.04 -4.83 -2.76
C LEU A 19 -0.18 -6.02 -3.21
N TYR A 20 -0.01 -7.02 -2.34
CA TYR A 20 0.74 -8.23 -2.65
C TYR A 20 0.14 -9.02 -3.83
N GLU A 21 -1.19 -9.16 -3.90
CA GLU A 21 -1.90 -9.78 -5.03
C GLU A 21 -1.57 -9.12 -6.39
N ARG A 22 -1.13 -7.86 -6.38
CA ARG A 22 -0.76 -7.08 -7.57
C ARG A 22 0.75 -6.97 -7.76
N GLY A 23 1.52 -7.79 -7.04
CA GLY A 23 2.98 -7.81 -7.10
C GLY A 23 3.67 -6.66 -6.38
N ILE A 24 2.94 -5.87 -5.57
CA ILE A 24 3.49 -4.74 -4.82
C ILE A 24 3.79 -5.18 -3.39
N ILE A 25 5.08 -5.27 -3.05
CA ILE A 25 5.52 -5.75 -1.75
C ILE A 25 5.71 -4.58 -0.78
N VAL A 26 4.85 -4.51 0.23
CA VAL A 26 4.93 -3.55 1.35
C VAL A 26 4.89 -4.31 2.68
N ARG A 27 5.02 -3.58 3.80
CA ARG A 27 4.96 -4.19 5.13
C ARG A 27 3.99 -3.44 6.03
N ALA A 28 2.98 -4.13 6.56
CA ALA A 28 2.23 -3.66 7.72
C ALA A 28 3.12 -3.64 8.97
N ILE A 29 2.99 -2.61 9.80
CA ILE A 29 3.72 -2.48 11.06
C ILE A 29 2.89 -3.10 12.19
N PRO A 30 3.36 -4.19 12.83
CA PRO A 30 2.59 -4.90 13.84
C PRO A 30 2.13 -3.99 14.98
N GLY A 31 0.89 -4.17 15.43
CA GLY A 31 0.30 -3.37 16.51
C GLY A 31 -0.08 -1.94 16.12
N THR A 32 -0.04 -1.60 14.82
CA THR A 32 -0.46 -0.29 14.30
C THR A 32 -1.31 -0.44 13.05
N SER A 33 -1.97 0.64 12.62
CA SER A 33 -2.68 0.71 11.33
C SER A 33 -1.79 1.23 10.18
N LEU A 34 -0.47 1.17 10.33
CA LEU A 34 0.49 1.75 9.38
C LEU A 34 1.03 0.70 8.42
N ILE A 35 1.16 1.11 7.17
CA ILE A 35 1.92 0.42 6.13
C ILE A 35 3.21 1.19 5.88
N ARG A 36 4.30 0.44 5.76
CA ARG A 36 5.62 0.93 5.39
C ARG A 36 5.93 0.61 3.94
N VAL A 37 6.24 1.67 3.19
CA VAL A 37 6.77 1.59 1.83
C VAL A 37 8.23 2.00 1.86
N SER A 38 9.09 1.10 1.40
CA SER A 38 10.53 1.32 1.30
C SER A 38 10.92 1.33 -0.17
N THR A 39 11.11 2.52 -0.74
CA THR A 39 11.59 2.67 -2.11
C THR A 39 13.11 2.84 -2.15
N GLY A 40 13.76 2.28 -3.17
CA GLY A 40 15.20 2.39 -3.39
C GLY A 40 15.54 2.77 -4.83
N PHE A 41 16.85 2.77 -5.15
CA PHE A 41 17.34 3.04 -6.51
C PHE A 41 16.86 2.02 -7.55
N TYR A 42 16.39 0.86 -7.09
CA TYR A 42 15.87 -0.23 -7.90
C TYR A 42 14.37 -0.10 -8.21
N ASN A 43 13.69 0.93 -7.67
CA ASN A 43 12.30 1.19 -7.99
C ASN A 43 12.15 2.22 -9.11
N THR A 44 11.09 2.09 -9.90
CA THR A 44 10.74 3.05 -10.96
C THR A 44 9.54 3.91 -10.58
N GLU A 45 9.40 5.09 -11.18
CA GLU A 45 8.22 5.94 -10.99
C GLU A 45 6.93 5.21 -11.39
N LYS A 46 6.99 4.41 -12.46
CA LYS A 46 5.85 3.60 -12.92
C LYS A 46 5.37 2.59 -11.87
N GLU A 47 6.29 1.96 -11.13
CA GLU A 47 5.93 1.04 -10.03
C GLU A 47 5.25 1.79 -8.88
N ILE A 48 5.71 3.02 -8.60
CA ILE A 48 5.10 3.88 -7.59
C ILE A 48 3.68 4.30 -8.02
N ASP A 49 3.50 4.67 -9.29
CA ASP A 49 2.18 5.02 -9.83
C ASP A 49 1.21 3.82 -9.76
N GLN A 50 1.66 2.61 -10.11
CA GLN A 50 0.85 1.40 -9.98
C GLN A 50 0.42 1.13 -8.53
N MET A 51 1.30 1.39 -7.55
CA MET A 51 0.95 1.31 -6.14
C MET A 51 -0.11 2.34 -5.77
N ILE A 52 0.04 3.59 -6.20
CA ILE A 52 -0.93 4.66 -5.92
C ILE A 52 -2.31 4.32 -6.50
N GLU A 53 -2.37 3.88 -7.75
CA GLU A 53 -3.63 3.50 -8.40
C GLU A 53 -4.28 2.30 -7.72
N THR A 54 -3.48 1.34 -7.26
CA THR A 54 -4.00 0.21 -6.46
C THR A 54 -4.63 0.71 -5.15
N VAL A 55 -3.93 1.56 -4.40
CA VAL A 55 -4.46 2.13 -3.15
C VAL A 55 -5.78 2.88 -3.38
N ARG A 56 -5.86 3.65 -4.47
CA ARG A 56 -7.08 4.37 -4.88
C ARG A 56 -8.23 3.41 -5.21
N ALA A 57 -7.95 2.37 -6.00
CA ALA A 57 -8.95 1.36 -6.36
C ALA A 57 -9.50 0.63 -5.13
N VAL A 58 -8.64 0.26 -4.18
CA VAL A 58 -9.05 -0.36 -2.92
C VAL A 58 -9.94 0.59 -2.10
N ARG A 59 -9.60 1.88 -2.03
CA ARG A 59 -10.43 2.89 -1.35
C ARG A 59 -11.81 3.03 -2.00
N MET A 60 -11.89 3.01 -3.33
CA MET A 60 -13.14 3.16 -4.07
C MET A 60 -14.04 1.92 -3.96
N GLY A 61 -13.45 0.71 -3.95
CA GLY A 61 -14.21 -0.54 -3.80
C GLY A 61 -14.89 -0.71 -2.43
N LYS A 62 -14.52 0.10 -1.42
CA LYS A 62 -15.16 0.09 -0.09
C LYS A 62 -16.34 1.07 0.04
N LYS A 63 -16.66 1.87 -1.00
CA LYS A 63 -17.80 2.80 -0.97
C LYS A 63 -19.19 2.14 -1.13
N SER A 64 -19.30 0.82 -0.94
CA SER A 64 -20.56 0.08 -1.08
C SER A 64 -21.12 -0.39 0.25
#